data_AF-R7S747-F1
#
_entry.id   AF-R7S747-F1
#
_cell.length_a   1.000
_cell.length_b   1.000
_cell.length_c   1.000
_cell.angle_alpha   90.00
_cell.angle_beta   90.00
_cell.angle_gamma   90.00
#
_symmetry.space_group_name_H-M   'P 1'
#
loop_
_entity.id
_entity.type
_entity.pdbx_description
1 polymer ?
#
loop_
_entity_poly.entity_id
_entity_poly.type
_entity_poly.pdbx_seq_one_letter_code
_entity_poly.pdbx_strand_id
1 'polypeptide(L)'
;MSDRQRLLQRYVERQDVLWQHLDDARAVVGGFAALGFMLRDHDACGHTLDIYASSNQGRLLEQVLEEDPDLDLSVVQVQRLEDDYRQIRRHVSRTVTFATKNGCFIKLHISLSLSTYDPIATSLTSALINWVSPHAFACGYPVLTLARRGLALLDGDPGSMEDHLAASLRDIGFDVRPDPTTWPQYAAIAPPSRRSWQFACMRMWYVCPHQGRFFGDEGSLLTVFDLLGVNHNDLKRQRRSPYGIGVAWRISIPYMPCDGPCTLYDPLLPEEVLTLPAVFIDQGVELRIAHVEYSM
;
A
#
# COMPACT_ATOMS: atom_id res chain seq x y z
N MET A 1 -12.16 9.48 -21.72
CA MET A 1 -12.29 8.73 -20.46
C MET A 1 -10.96 8.80 -19.74
N SER A 2 -10.95 9.24 -18.48
CA SER A 2 -9.72 9.36 -17.70
C SER A 2 -9.16 7.99 -17.34
N ASP A 3 -7.85 7.86 -17.14
CA ASP A 3 -7.22 6.58 -16.72
C ASP A 3 -7.79 6.10 -15.37
N ARG A 4 -8.21 7.03 -14.52
CA ARG A 4 -8.91 6.76 -13.26
C ARG A 4 -10.27 6.07 -13.47
N GLN A 5 -11.04 6.47 -14.48
CA GLN A 5 -12.31 5.81 -14.83
C GLN A 5 -12.04 4.38 -15.33
N ARG A 6 -11.06 4.22 -16.23
CA ARG A 6 -10.65 2.89 -16.73
C ARG A 6 -10.33 1.90 -15.62
N LEU A 7 -9.73 2.36 -14.52
CA LEU A 7 -9.38 1.52 -13.38
C LEU A 7 -10.60 0.78 -12.78
N LEU A 8 -11.74 1.47 -12.62
CA LEU A 8 -12.94 0.90 -11.98
C LEU A 8 -13.89 0.22 -12.97
N GLN A 9 -13.74 0.48 -14.27
CA GLN A 9 -14.63 -0.04 -15.31
C GLN A 9 -14.76 -1.56 -15.31
N ARG A 10 -13.70 -2.26 -14.90
CA ARG A 10 -13.70 -3.72 -14.80
C ARG A 10 -14.56 -4.25 -13.64
N TYR A 11 -14.84 -3.45 -12.62
CA TYR A 11 -15.46 -3.92 -11.39
C TYR A 11 -16.91 -3.44 -11.25
N VAL A 12 -17.22 -2.22 -11.70
CA VAL A 12 -18.56 -1.64 -11.61
C VAL A 12 -18.93 -0.87 -12.87
N GLU A 13 -20.22 -0.86 -13.22
CA GLU A 13 -20.72 -0.07 -14.35
C GLU A 13 -20.73 1.43 -14.02
N ARG A 14 -21.22 1.80 -12.82
CA ARG A 14 -21.32 3.17 -12.32
C ARG A 14 -20.07 3.60 -11.55
N GLN A 15 -18.96 3.74 -12.29
CA GLN A 15 -17.64 4.07 -11.72
C GLN A 15 -17.59 5.43 -11.02
N ASP A 16 -18.39 6.40 -11.51
CA ASP A 16 -18.54 7.73 -10.94
C ASP A 16 -19.11 7.67 -9.53
N VAL A 17 -20.13 6.84 -9.32
CA VAL A 17 -20.77 6.62 -8.01
C VAL A 17 -19.77 5.98 -7.05
N LEU A 18 -19.06 4.93 -7.48
CA LEU A 18 -18.04 4.31 -6.63
C LEU A 18 -16.92 5.30 -6.26
N TRP A 19 -16.42 6.09 -7.21
CA TRP A 19 -15.42 7.11 -6.89
C TRP A 19 -15.92 8.17 -5.91
N GLN A 20 -17.19 8.56 -5.98
CA GLN A 20 -17.81 9.50 -5.04
C GLN A 20 -17.79 8.93 -3.62
N HIS A 21 -18.22 7.68 -3.44
CA HIS A 21 -18.20 7.02 -2.12
C HIS A 21 -16.79 6.87 -1.56
N LEU A 22 -15.81 6.56 -2.41
CA LEU A 22 -14.41 6.52 -2.01
C LEU A 22 -13.88 7.90 -1.58
N ASP A 23 -14.31 8.96 -2.26
CA ASP A 23 -13.95 10.33 -1.91
C ASP A 23 -14.51 10.74 -0.55
N ASP A 24 -15.79 10.48 -0.33
CA ASP A 24 -16.50 10.83 0.90
C ASP A 24 -15.94 10.07 2.11
N ALA A 25 -15.60 8.79 1.93
CA ALA A 25 -14.99 7.96 2.96
C ALA A 25 -13.46 8.13 3.09
N ARG A 26 -12.82 8.93 2.24
CA ARG A 26 -11.35 9.05 2.14
C ARG A 26 -10.66 7.69 1.98
N ALA A 27 -11.30 6.81 1.21
CA ALA A 27 -10.80 5.50 0.87
C ALA A 27 -9.93 5.55 -0.39
N VAL A 28 -9.09 4.54 -0.56
CA VAL A 28 -8.20 4.43 -1.72
C VAL A 28 -8.24 3.02 -2.28
N VAL A 29 -8.02 2.91 -3.58
CA VAL A 29 -7.75 1.64 -4.27
C VAL A 29 -6.29 1.27 -4.04
N GLY A 30 -6.01 0.02 -3.68
CA GLY A 30 -4.65 -0.53 -3.58
C GLY A 30 -4.52 -1.84 -4.36
N GLY A 31 -3.63 -2.71 -3.88
CA GLY A 31 -3.46 -4.07 -4.44
C GLY A 31 -3.08 -4.11 -5.92
N PHE A 32 -3.52 -5.15 -6.62
CA PHE A 32 -3.20 -5.36 -8.03
C PHE A 32 -3.83 -4.31 -8.95
N ALA A 33 -4.99 -3.75 -8.60
CA ALA A 33 -5.61 -2.68 -9.37
C ALA A 33 -4.74 -1.42 -9.36
N ALA A 34 -4.26 -0.99 -8.19
CA ALA A 34 -3.33 0.13 -8.09
C ALA A 34 -1.98 -0.17 -8.77
N LEU A 35 -1.48 -1.40 -8.67
CA LEU A 35 -0.28 -1.82 -9.39
C LEU A 35 -0.45 -1.72 -10.92
N GLY A 36 -1.53 -2.28 -11.49
CA GLY A 36 -1.83 -2.19 -12.90
C GLY A 36 -1.98 -0.74 -13.38
N PHE A 37 -2.55 0.13 -12.54
CA PHE A 37 -2.58 1.56 -12.78
C PHE A 37 -1.17 2.17 -12.92
N MET A 38 -0.24 1.86 -12.00
CA MET A 38 1.14 2.36 -12.05
C MET A 38 1.90 1.87 -13.29
N LEU A 39 1.68 0.62 -13.67
CA LEU A 39 2.32 -0.02 -14.82
C LEU A 39 1.68 0.39 -16.16
N ARG A 40 0.51 1.04 -16.14
CA ARG A 40 -0.37 1.25 -17.30
C ARG A 40 -0.69 -0.07 -18.01
N ASP A 41 -0.88 -1.13 -17.22
CA ASP A 41 -1.09 -2.49 -17.66
C ASP A 41 -2.41 -2.99 -17.06
N HIS A 42 -3.46 -3.03 -17.89
CA HIS A 42 -4.79 -3.45 -17.46
C HIS A 42 -4.91 -4.96 -17.25
N ASP A 43 -4.00 -5.75 -17.83
CA ASP A 43 -3.97 -7.20 -17.67
C ASP A 43 -3.36 -7.58 -16.31
N ALA A 44 -2.54 -6.69 -15.74
CA ALA A 44 -2.08 -6.80 -14.36
C ALA A 44 -3.20 -6.57 -13.32
N CYS A 45 -4.36 -6.03 -13.73
CA CYS A 45 -5.52 -5.91 -12.84
C CYS A 45 -6.19 -7.29 -12.66
N GLY A 46 -6.08 -7.84 -11.45
CA GLY A 46 -6.74 -9.09 -11.09
C GLY A 46 -8.28 -8.99 -11.06
N HIS A 47 -8.94 -10.12 -10.75
CA HIS A 47 -10.41 -10.18 -10.61
C HIS A 47 -10.94 -9.56 -9.31
N THR A 48 -10.07 -9.04 -8.45
CA THR A 48 -10.43 -8.41 -7.18
C THR A 48 -9.93 -6.97 -7.15
N LEU A 49 -10.81 -6.04 -6.78
CA LEU A 49 -10.48 -4.65 -6.46
C LEU A 49 -10.29 -4.52 -4.95
N ASP A 50 -9.07 -4.22 -4.52
CA ASP A 50 -8.78 -3.97 -3.11
C ASP A 50 -8.99 -2.48 -2.79
N ILE A 51 -9.89 -2.19 -1.86
CA ILE A 51 -10.23 -0.87 -1.36
C ILE A 51 -9.82 -0.79 0.10
N TYR A 52 -9.15 0.27 0.49
CA TYR A 52 -8.69 0.50 1.86
C TYR A 52 -9.40 1.71 2.45
N ALA A 53 -9.83 1.60 3.70
CA ALA A 53 -10.41 2.70 4.47
C ALA A 53 -9.89 2.71 5.90
N SER A 54 -9.85 3.89 6.53
CA SER A 54 -9.52 4.04 7.95
C SER A 54 -10.59 3.39 8.86
N SER A 55 -10.23 3.06 10.10
CA SER A 55 -11.17 2.54 11.10
C SER A 55 -12.38 3.46 11.35
N ASN A 56 -12.22 4.78 11.19
CA ASN A 56 -13.29 5.76 11.39
C ASN A 56 -14.30 5.83 10.24
N GLN A 57 -13.90 5.52 9.01
CA GLN A 57 -14.73 5.68 7.81
C GLN A 57 -15.15 4.34 7.21
N GLY A 58 -14.42 3.27 7.49
CA GLY A 58 -14.62 1.96 6.85
C GLY A 58 -16.01 1.38 7.09
N ARG A 59 -16.61 1.57 8.26
CA ARG A 59 -17.96 1.07 8.57
C ARG A 59 -19.06 1.80 7.81
N LEU A 60 -18.92 3.12 7.70
CA LEU A 60 -19.84 3.92 6.90
C LEU A 60 -19.72 3.54 5.42
N LEU A 61 -18.50 3.38 4.91
CA LEU A 61 -18.28 2.94 3.53
C LEU A 61 -18.81 1.53 3.28
N GLU A 62 -18.60 0.59 4.21
CA GLU A 62 -19.18 -0.76 4.17
C GLU A 62 -20.70 -0.69 3.96
N GLN A 63 -21.40 0.08 4.80
CA GLN A 63 -22.85 0.26 4.70
C GLN A 63 -23.27 0.90 3.38
N VAL A 64 -22.61 1.98 2.96
CA VAL A 64 -22.94 2.69 1.71
C VAL A 64 -22.75 1.78 0.48
N LEU A 65 -21.69 0.97 0.45
CA LEU A 65 -21.47 0.02 -0.64
C LEU A 65 -22.50 -1.11 -0.66
N GLU A 66 -23.03 -1.52 0.50
CA GLU A 66 -24.07 -2.54 0.61
C GLU A 66 -25.45 -2.01 0.21
N GLU A 67 -25.77 -0.76 0.57
CA GLU A 67 -27.11 -0.18 0.43
C GLU A 67 -27.32 0.56 -0.90
N ASP A 68 -26.25 0.98 -1.60
CA ASP A 68 -26.39 1.76 -2.84
C ASP A 68 -26.85 0.88 -4.04
N PRO A 69 -28.08 1.08 -4.55
CA PRO A 69 -28.61 0.27 -5.66
C PRO A 69 -27.91 0.54 -7.00
N ASP A 70 -27.22 1.67 -7.18
CA ASP A 70 -26.50 2.00 -8.42
C ASP A 70 -25.23 1.16 -8.60
N LEU A 71 -24.69 0.58 -7.52
CA LEU A 71 -23.50 -0.28 -7.58
C LEU A 71 -23.84 -1.77 -7.74
N ASP A 72 -25.04 -2.19 -7.30
CA ASP A 72 -25.52 -3.58 -7.34
C ASP A 72 -24.49 -4.59 -6.80
N LEU A 73 -24.06 -4.37 -5.56
CA LEU A 73 -23.10 -5.21 -4.87
C LEU A 73 -23.82 -6.18 -3.92
N SER A 74 -23.26 -7.37 -3.76
CA SER A 74 -23.77 -8.35 -2.78
C SER A 74 -22.65 -8.79 -1.84
N VAL A 75 -22.89 -8.72 -0.53
CA VAL A 75 -21.93 -9.19 0.47
C VAL A 75 -21.85 -10.72 0.39
N VAL A 76 -20.67 -11.25 0.10
CA VAL A 76 -20.43 -12.70 0.02
C VAL A 76 -19.56 -13.23 1.14
N GLN A 77 -18.74 -12.38 1.76
CA GLN A 77 -17.86 -12.78 2.84
C GLN A 77 -17.54 -11.61 3.76
N VAL A 78 -17.48 -11.90 5.06
CA VAL A 78 -16.99 -10.98 6.09
C VAL A 78 -15.94 -11.72 6.91
N GLN A 79 -14.76 -11.13 7.05
CA GLN A 79 -13.66 -11.64 7.88
C GLN A 79 -13.30 -10.59 8.92
N ARG A 80 -13.07 -10.99 10.18
CA ARG A 80 -12.69 -10.11 11.28
C ARG A 80 -11.30 -10.47 11.80
N LEU A 81 -10.68 -9.53 12.50
CA LEU A 81 -9.36 -9.69 13.13
C LEU A 81 -9.23 -10.96 13.99
N GLU A 82 -10.28 -11.28 14.76
CA GLU A 82 -10.32 -12.43 15.66
C GLU A 82 -10.21 -13.78 14.92
N ASP A 83 -10.49 -13.78 13.60
CA ASP A 83 -10.54 -14.99 12.79
C ASP A 83 -9.17 -15.34 12.17
N ASP A 84 -8.20 -14.42 12.14
CA ASP A 84 -6.93 -14.63 11.44
C ASP A 84 -5.78 -13.74 11.96
N TYR A 85 -4.79 -14.36 12.61
CA TYR A 85 -3.54 -13.71 13.04
C TYR A 85 -2.79 -13.00 11.89
N ARG A 86 -3.02 -13.41 10.64
CA ARG A 86 -2.44 -12.76 9.45
C ARG A 86 -3.04 -11.39 9.17
N GLN A 87 -4.29 -11.13 9.57
CA GLN A 87 -4.90 -9.80 9.46
C GLN A 87 -4.27 -8.80 10.44
N ILE A 88 -3.88 -9.27 11.63
CA ILE A 88 -3.10 -8.46 12.58
C ILE A 88 -1.80 -7.98 11.92
N ARG A 89 -1.09 -8.88 11.21
CA ARG A 89 0.17 -8.53 10.52
C ARG A 89 -0.01 -7.49 9.41
N ARG A 90 -1.20 -7.39 8.81
CA ARG A 90 -1.52 -6.40 7.78
C ARG A 90 -2.24 -5.17 8.31
N HIS A 91 -2.36 -5.04 9.64
CA HIS A 91 -3.07 -3.93 10.27
C HIS A 91 -4.50 -3.75 9.70
N VAL A 92 -5.16 -4.85 9.35
CA VAL A 92 -6.56 -4.87 8.88
C VAL A 92 -7.44 -5.40 10.00
N SER A 93 -8.40 -4.60 10.47
CA SER A 93 -9.35 -5.03 11.51
C SER A 93 -10.52 -5.84 10.96
N ARG A 94 -10.88 -5.59 9.69
CA ARG A 94 -12.01 -6.23 9.02
C ARG A 94 -11.82 -6.22 7.51
N THR A 95 -12.19 -7.31 6.85
CA THR A 95 -12.34 -7.37 5.40
C THR A 95 -13.76 -7.77 5.03
N VAL A 96 -14.38 -7.03 4.13
CA VAL A 96 -15.69 -7.35 3.55
C VAL A 96 -15.52 -7.55 2.06
N THR A 97 -16.00 -8.69 1.56
CA THR A 97 -15.95 -9.02 0.13
C THR A 97 -17.35 -8.88 -0.46
N PHE A 98 -17.45 -8.07 -1.49
CA PHE A 98 -18.63 -7.89 -2.31
C PHE A 98 -18.44 -8.59 -3.66
N ALA A 99 -19.44 -9.34 -4.11
CA ALA A 99 -19.52 -9.82 -5.49
C ALA A 99 -20.20 -8.79 -6.39
N THR A 100 -19.70 -8.68 -7.61
CA THR A 100 -20.21 -7.78 -8.66
C THR A 100 -20.91 -8.60 -9.76
N LYS A 101 -21.80 -7.96 -10.54
CA LYS A 101 -22.53 -8.62 -11.64
C LYS A 101 -21.65 -9.31 -12.68
N ASN A 102 -20.43 -8.81 -12.89
CA ASN A 102 -19.54 -9.30 -13.93
C ASN A 102 -18.59 -10.43 -13.44
N GLY A 103 -18.83 -10.95 -12.22
CA GLY A 103 -18.04 -12.02 -11.63
C GLY A 103 -16.70 -11.58 -11.02
N CYS A 104 -16.42 -10.27 -10.99
CA CYS A 104 -15.32 -9.73 -10.19
C CYS A 104 -15.73 -9.52 -8.73
N PHE A 105 -14.76 -9.22 -7.88
CA PHE A 105 -14.95 -8.96 -6.46
C PHE A 105 -14.42 -7.58 -6.07
N ILE A 106 -15.01 -6.99 -5.05
CA ILE A 106 -14.50 -5.82 -4.35
C ILE A 106 -14.22 -6.23 -2.91
N LYS A 107 -12.99 -6.03 -2.44
CA LYS A 107 -12.61 -6.25 -1.04
C LYS A 107 -12.40 -4.91 -0.37
N LEU A 108 -13.24 -4.60 0.62
CA LEU A 108 -13.05 -3.46 1.51
C LEU A 108 -12.25 -3.91 2.74
N HIS A 109 -11.02 -3.43 2.82
CA HIS A 109 -10.14 -3.59 3.98
C HIS A 109 -10.23 -2.36 4.88
N ILE A 110 -10.71 -2.58 6.10
CA ILE A 110 -10.77 -1.55 7.13
C ILE A 110 -9.51 -1.64 7.98
N SER A 111 -8.73 -0.57 8.01
CA SER A 111 -7.49 -0.50 8.80
C SER A 111 -7.80 -0.64 10.29
N LEU A 112 -6.85 -1.19 11.03
CA LEU A 112 -6.84 -1.18 12.49
C LEU A 112 -6.53 0.22 13.03
N SER A 113 -5.75 1.00 12.26
CA SER A 113 -5.36 2.36 12.63
C SER A 113 -6.23 3.42 11.94
N LEU A 114 -5.98 4.68 12.30
CA LEU A 114 -6.62 5.83 11.66
C LEU A 114 -6.10 6.10 10.25
N SER A 115 -5.02 5.44 9.84
CA SER A 115 -4.43 5.60 8.51
C SER A 115 -5.02 4.58 7.55
N THR A 116 -5.62 5.06 6.47
CA THR A 116 -6.07 4.24 5.33
C THR A 116 -4.90 3.50 4.67
N TYR A 117 -3.68 4.00 4.81
CA TYR A 117 -2.50 3.47 4.12
C TYR A 117 -1.76 2.39 4.91
N ASP A 118 -2.06 2.21 6.19
CA ASP A 118 -1.34 1.26 7.06
C ASP A 118 -1.38 -0.19 6.51
N PRO A 119 -2.52 -0.69 5.99
CA PRO A 119 -2.54 -2.00 5.35
C PRO A 119 -1.78 -2.09 4.03
N ILE A 120 -1.60 -0.96 3.33
CA ILE A 120 -0.83 -0.90 2.08
C ILE A 120 0.67 -0.89 2.42
N ALA A 121 1.06 -0.13 3.44
CA ALA A 121 2.42 -0.04 3.93
C ALA A 121 2.94 -1.35 4.55
N THR A 122 2.06 -2.14 5.15
CA THR A 122 2.35 -3.48 5.68
C THR A 122 2.25 -4.60 4.63
N SER A 123 2.14 -4.25 3.35
CA SER A 123 2.10 -5.24 2.28
C SER A 123 3.37 -6.12 2.29
N LEU A 124 3.19 -7.40 1.99
CA LEU A 124 4.26 -8.41 1.96
C LEU A 124 5.30 -8.15 0.86
N THR A 125 5.02 -7.23 -0.04
CA THR A 125 5.88 -6.91 -1.19
C THR A 125 5.86 -5.43 -1.51
N SER A 126 7.03 -4.87 -1.81
CA SER A 126 7.16 -3.48 -2.26
C SER A 126 6.37 -3.18 -3.52
N ALA A 127 6.11 -4.20 -4.35
CA ALA A 127 5.36 -4.07 -5.60
C ALA A 127 3.91 -3.66 -5.37
N LEU A 128 3.33 -3.94 -4.19
CA LEU A 128 1.95 -3.61 -3.86
C LEU A 128 1.81 -2.40 -2.94
N ILE A 129 2.91 -1.70 -2.62
CA ILE A 129 2.89 -0.47 -1.81
C ILE A 129 2.54 0.71 -2.73
N ASN A 130 1.33 0.67 -3.29
CA ASN A 130 0.79 1.68 -4.19
C ASN A 130 -0.67 1.94 -3.85
N TRP A 131 -1.15 3.14 -4.18
CA TRP A 131 -2.57 3.44 -4.08
C TRP A 131 -3.02 4.46 -5.12
N VAL A 132 -4.32 4.43 -5.39
CA VAL A 132 -5.03 5.38 -6.26
C VAL A 132 -6.28 5.86 -5.54
N SER A 133 -6.46 7.17 -5.49
CA SER A 133 -7.64 7.82 -4.90
C SER A 133 -8.39 8.60 -5.99
N PRO A 134 -9.52 9.23 -5.69
CA PRO A 134 -10.18 10.12 -6.63
C PRO A 134 -9.25 11.24 -7.14
N HIS A 135 -8.38 11.79 -6.31
CA HIS A 135 -7.64 13.02 -6.63
C HIS A 135 -6.15 12.81 -6.92
N ALA A 136 -5.57 11.73 -6.38
CA ALA A 136 -4.13 11.49 -6.41
C ALA A 136 -3.81 10.00 -6.47
N PHE A 137 -2.56 9.68 -6.75
CA PHE A 137 -2.01 8.33 -6.67
C PHE A 137 -0.57 8.37 -6.15
N ALA A 138 -0.13 7.27 -5.54
CA ALA A 138 1.25 7.13 -5.09
C ALA A 138 1.80 5.71 -5.23
N CYS A 139 3.12 5.63 -5.33
CA CYS A 139 3.92 4.41 -5.37
C CYS A 139 5.10 4.56 -4.41
N GLY A 140 5.26 3.62 -3.48
CA GLY A 140 6.31 3.68 -2.46
C GLY A 140 7.70 3.39 -3.03
N TYR A 141 7.78 2.59 -4.10
CA TYR A 141 9.02 2.12 -4.69
C TYR A 141 8.99 2.20 -6.23
N PRO A 142 8.80 3.39 -6.84
CA PRO A 142 8.67 3.55 -8.29
C PRO A 142 9.83 2.95 -9.08
N VAL A 143 11.07 3.08 -8.59
CA VAL A 143 12.27 2.52 -9.25
C VAL A 143 12.21 0.99 -9.34
N LEU A 144 11.62 0.32 -8.34
CA LEU A 144 11.42 -1.13 -8.36
C LEU A 144 10.17 -1.50 -9.17
N THR A 145 9.03 -0.89 -8.85
CA THR A 145 7.74 -1.19 -9.46
C THR A 145 7.76 -1.03 -10.97
N LEU A 146 8.30 0.09 -11.50
CA LEU A 146 8.37 0.34 -12.95
C LEU A 146 9.38 -0.57 -13.65
N ALA A 147 10.35 -1.12 -12.92
CA ALA A 147 11.27 -2.14 -13.42
C ALA A 147 10.72 -3.57 -13.26
N ARG A 148 9.43 -3.73 -12.86
CA ARG A 148 8.80 -4.99 -12.47
C ARG A 148 9.64 -5.80 -11.48
N ARG A 149 10.11 -5.13 -10.42
CA ARG A 149 10.84 -5.75 -9.31
C ARG A 149 10.06 -5.58 -8.02
N GLY A 150 10.07 -6.62 -7.19
CA GLY A 150 9.44 -6.59 -5.88
C GLY A 150 10.41 -7.05 -4.80
N LEU A 151 10.54 -6.29 -3.73
CA LEU A 151 11.15 -6.76 -2.49
C LEU A 151 10.06 -7.46 -1.69
N ALA A 152 10.22 -8.75 -1.40
CA ALA A 152 9.24 -9.50 -0.63
C ALA A 152 9.89 -10.56 0.24
N LEU A 153 9.18 -10.94 1.29
CA LEU A 153 9.50 -12.12 2.07
C LEU A 153 9.18 -13.38 1.25
N LEU A 154 10.16 -14.26 1.07
CA LEU A 154 10.01 -15.58 0.49
C LEU A 154 10.28 -16.61 1.60
N ASP A 155 9.25 -16.96 2.38
CA ASP A 155 9.37 -17.86 3.52
C ASP A 155 9.70 -19.32 3.13
N GLY A 156 9.69 -19.63 1.82
CA GLY A 156 10.02 -20.95 1.29
C GLY A 156 8.98 -22.02 1.58
N ASP A 157 7.91 -21.70 2.32
CA ASP A 157 6.77 -22.58 2.59
C ASP A 157 5.80 -22.61 1.38
N PRO A 158 5.75 -23.72 0.63
CA PRO A 158 4.93 -23.81 -0.58
C PRO A 158 3.44 -23.68 -0.24
N GLY A 159 2.72 -22.85 -0.99
CA GLY A 159 1.29 -22.61 -0.76
C GLY A 159 0.98 -21.64 0.39
N SER A 160 2.01 -21.05 1.02
CA SER A 160 1.84 -19.87 1.85
C SER A 160 1.22 -18.71 1.05
N MET A 161 0.67 -17.72 1.76
CA MET A 161 0.09 -16.53 1.11
C MET A 161 1.16 -15.72 0.37
N GLU A 162 2.36 -15.67 0.96
CA GLU A 162 3.59 -15.09 0.42
C GLU A 162 3.96 -15.76 -0.92
N ASP A 163 3.95 -17.09 -0.97
CA ASP A 163 4.24 -17.85 -2.19
C ASP A 163 3.19 -17.63 -3.29
N HIS A 164 1.89 -17.68 -2.95
CA HIS A 164 0.83 -17.38 -3.90
C HIS A 164 0.92 -15.95 -4.45
N LEU A 165 1.18 -14.97 -3.59
CA LEU A 165 1.35 -13.58 -4.01
C LEU A 165 2.57 -13.42 -4.92
N ALA A 166 3.70 -14.04 -4.56
CA ALA A 166 4.90 -14.02 -5.37
C ALA A 166 4.67 -14.71 -6.73
N ALA A 167 3.90 -15.80 -6.78
CA ALA A 167 3.50 -16.46 -8.01
C ALA A 167 2.64 -15.54 -8.89
N SER A 168 1.60 -14.93 -8.34
CA SER A 168 0.76 -13.98 -9.09
C SER A 168 1.54 -12.78 -9.63
N LEU A 169 2.53 -12.28 -8.87
CA LEU A 169 3.44 -11.24 -9.35
C LEU A 169 4.34 -11.73 -10.49
N ARG A 170 4.89 -12.96 -10.39
CA ARG A 170 5.69 -13.57 -11.45
C ARG A 170 4.88 -13.79 -12.73
N ASP A 171 3.60 -14.15 -12.62
CA ASP A 171 2.70 -14.33 -13.77
C ASP A 171 2.52 -13.03 -14.57
N ILE A 172 2.59 -11.87 -13.90
CA ILE A 172 2.61 -10.55 -14.54
C ILE A 172 4.03 -10.01 -14.74
N GLY A 173 5.05 -10.89 -14.75
CA GLY A 173 6.42 -10.56 -15.13
C GLY A 173 7.27 -9.86 -14.07
N PHE A 174 6.91 -9.93 -12.78
CA PHE A 174 7.76 -9.41 -11.72
C PHE A 174 8.90 -10.37 -11.35
N ASP A 175 10.10 -9.81 -11.18
CA ASP A 175 11.22 -10.46 -10.50
C ASP A 175 11.17 -10.10 -9.01
N VAL A 176 10.72 -11.04 -8.17
CA VAL A 176 10.51 -10.84 -6.73
C VAL A 176 11.66 -11.47 -5.94
N ARG A 177 12.33 -10.68 -5.10
CA ARG A 177 13.52 -11.10 -4.35
C ARG A 177 13.53 -10.54 -2.92
N PRO A 178 14.24 -11.18 -1.98
CA PRO A 178 14.30 -10.69 -0.59
C PRO A 178 15.27 -9.54 -0.37
N ASP A 179 16.27 -9.38 -1.25
CA ASP A 179 17.36 -8.42 -1.09
C ASP A 179 17.66 -7.72 -2.42
N PRO A 180 17.73 -6.37 -2.46
CA PRO A 180 18.09 -5.65 -3.67
C PRO A 180 19.41 -6.08 -4.31
N THR A 181 20.43 -6.46 -3.53
CA THR A 181 21.76 -6.81 -4.06
C THR A 181 21.77 -8.11 -4.87
N THR A 182 20.71 -8.89 -4.80
CA THR A 182 20.58 -10.09 -5.64
C THR A 182 20.41 -9.73 -7.11
N TRP A 183 19.86 -8.56 -7.45
CA TRP A 183 19.79 -8.11 -8.83
C TRP A 183 21.12 -7.51 -9.29
N PRO A 184 21.67 -7.90 -10.47
CA PRO A 184 23.02 -7.50 -10.90
C PRO A 184 23.28 -6.00 -10.92
N GLN A 185 22.30 -5.20 -11.36
CA GLN A 185 22.47 -3.75 -11.45
C GLN A 185 22.57 -3.07 -10.08
N TYR A 186 21.98 -3.63 -9.03
CA TYR A 186 22.13 -3.13 -7.66
C TYR A 186 23.37 -3.69 -6.98
N ALA A 187 23.71 -4.96 -7.25
CA ALA A 187 24.97 -5.56 -6.79
C ALA A 187 26.19 -4.74 -7.21
N ALA A 188 26.19 -4.25 -8.45
CA ALA A 188 27.30 -3.48 -9.04
C ALA A 188 27.54 -2.11 -8.38
N ILE A 189 26.52 -1.54 -7.73
CA ILE A 189 26.55 -0.22 -7.08
C ILE A 189 26.40 -0.31 -5.55
N ALA A 190 26.28 -1.52 -5.02
CA ALA A 190 26.15 -1.74 -3.59
C ALA A 190 27.48 -1.38 -2.91
N PRO A 191 27.45 -0.59 -1.82
CA PRO A 191 28.65 -0.39 -1.04
C PRO A 191 29.11 -1.74 -0.44
N PRO A 192 30.42 -1.92 -0.19
CA PRO A 192 30.87 -3.12 0.50
C PRO A 192 30.23 -3.18 1.89
N SER A 193 29.67 -4.34 2.23
CA SER A 193 29.11 -4.54 3.57
C SER A 193 30.21 -4.48 4.62
N ARG A 194 29.97 -3.76 5.71
CA ARG A 194 30.90 -3.65 6.84
C ARG A 194 31.08 -4.96 7.60
N ARG A 195 30.11 -5.87 7.52
CA ARG A 195 30.08 -7.14 8.27
C ARG A 195 29.52 -8.26 7.40
N SER A 196 30.08 -9.47 7.50
CA SER A 196 29.67 -10.61 6.68
C SER A 196 28.22 -11.07 6.92
N TRP A 197 27.64 -10.71 8.06
CA TRP A 197 26.24 -11.00 8.45
C TRP A 197 25.32 -9.79 8.28
N GLN A 198 25.69 -8.80 7.46
CA GLN A 198 24.83 -7.66 7.16
C GLN A 198 24.78 -7.45 5.64
N PHE A 199 23.65 -6.94 5.17
CA PHE A 199 23.52 -6.52 3.78
C PHE A 199 23.99 -5.08 3.62
N ALA A 200 24.53 -4.78 2.44
CA ALA A 200 24.90 -3.43 2.07
C ALA A 200 23.68 -2.49 2.16
N CYS A 201 23.83 -1.38 2.87
CA CYS A 201 22.77 -0.40 2.99
C CYS A 201 22.53 0.33 1.65
N MET A 202 21.41 0.00 1.00
CA MET A 202 20.99 0.62 -0.27
C MET A 202 20.09 1.85 -0.07
N ARG A 203 20.23 2.57 1.05
CA ARG A 203 19.40 3.73 1.42
C ARG A 203 19.44 4.85 0.39
N MET A 204 20.63 5.12 -0.15
CA MET A 204 20.85 6.18 -1.17
C MET A 204 20.05 5.95 -2.45
N TRP A 205 19.60 4.72 -2.68
CA TRP A 205 18.81 4.32 -3.83
C TRP A 205 17.34 4.07 -3.48
N TYR A 206 16.95 4.29 -2.22
CA TYR A 206 15.58 4.06 -1.72
C TYR A 206 15.06 2.63 -1.91
N VAL A 207 15.97 1.65 -1.96
CA VAL A 207 15.63 0.22 -2.08
C VAL A 207 16.08 -0.59 -0.87
N CYS A 208 16.55 0.06 0.20
CA CYS A 208 16.86 -0.63 1.44
C CYS A 208 15.56 -1.03 2.17
N PRO A 209 15.30 -2.31 2.43
CA PRO A 209 14.08 -2.76 3.10
C PRO A 209 13.93 -2.20 4.53
N HIS A 210 15.05 -1.97 5.21
CA HIS A 210 15.13 -1.46 6.58
C HIS A 210 15.00 0.06 6.68
N GLN A 211 15.08 0.79 5.56
CA GLN A 211 14.92 2.24 5.54
C GLN A 211 13.47 2.60 5.87
N GLY A 212 13.27 3.50 6.82
CA GLY A 212 11.97 4.14 7.03
C GLY A 212 11.59 4.95 5.80
N ARG A 213 10.37 4.73 5.30
CA ARG A 213 9.81 5.36 4.10
C ARG A 213 8.43 5.93 4.40
N PHE A 214 7.98 6.90 3.60
CA PHE A 214 6.59 7.36 3.60
C PHE A 214 6.20 7.85 2.20
N PHE A 215 4.90 7.94 1.92
CA PHE A 215 4.43 8.52 0.66
C PHE A 215 4.68 10.04 0.67
N GLY A 216 5.62 10.50 -0.15
CA GLY A 216 6.09 11.89 -0.18
C GLY A 216 7.59 12.04 0.07
N ASP A 217 8.31 10.96 0.44
CA ASP A 217 9.77 10.98 0.45
C ASP A 217 10.36 10.97 -0.97
N GLU A 218 11.65 11.29 -1.09
CA GLU A 218 12.39 11.39 -2.36
C GLU A 218 12.48 10.06 -3.14
N GLY A 219 12.26 8.93 -2.48
CA GLY A 219 12.26 7.62 -3.11
C GLY A 219 10.89 7.15 -3.55
N SER A 220 9.84 7.93 -3.28
CA SER A 220 8.46 7.61 -3.58
C SER A 220 7.96 8.47 -4.75
N LEU A 221 6.92 8.00 -5.42
CA LEU A 221 6.19 8.79 -6.41
C LEU A 221 4.85 9.16 -5.80
N LEU A 222 4.51 10.45 -5.83
CA LEU A 222 3.20 10.95 -5.44
C LEU A 222 2.76 12.00 -6.47
N THR A 223 1.55 11.88 -7.00
CA THR A 223 1.04 12.77 -8.05
C THR A 223 -0.46 13.01 -7.90
N VAL A 224 -0.89 14.23 -8.22
CA VAL A 224 -2.30 14.66 -8.27
C VAL A 224 -2.77 14.66 -9.73
N PHE A 225 -3.97 14.15 -10.00
CA PHE A 225 -4.46 13.95 -11.36
C PHE A 225 -4.69 15.24 -12.15
N ASP A 226 -5.28 16.24 -11.52
CA ASP A 226 -5.65 17.49 -12.18
C ASP A 226 -5.00 18.67 -11.46
N LEU A 227 -3.82 19.06 -11.94
CA LEU A 227 -3.04 20.16 -11.37
C LEU A 227 -3.71 21.53 -11.52
N LEU A 228 -4.68 21.68 -12.42
CA LEU A 228 -5.34 22.96 -12.70
C LEU A 228 -6.69 23.06 -11.98
N GLY A 229 -7.43 21.95 -11.88
CA GLY A 229 -8.75 21.91 -11.24
C GLY A 229 -8.72 21.49 -9.77
N VAL A 230 -7.66 20.84 -9.29
CA VAL A 230 -7.56 20.44 -7.88
C VAL A 230 -6.90 21.54 -7.06
N ASN A 231 -7.68 22.14 -6.17
CA ASN A 231 -7.15 23.04 -5.17
C ASN A 231 -6.46 22.25 -4.04
N HIS A 232 -5.14 22.23 -4.06
CA HIS A 232 -4.32 21.59 -3.01
C HIS A 232 -4.66 22.09 -1.60
N ASN A 233 -5.05 23.36 -1.45
CA ASN A 233 -5.48 23.89 -0.15
C ASN A 233 -6.81 23.27 0.29
N ASP A 234 -7.71 22.94 -0.64
CA ASP A 234 -8.96 22.25 -0.31
C ASP A 234 -8.69 20.81 0.10
N LEU A 235 -7.82 20.09 -0.63
CA LEU A 235 -7.42 18.73 -0.23
C LEU A 235 -6.74 18.72 1.15
N LYS A 236 -5.84 19.68 1.43
CA LYS A 236 -5.18 19.83 2.74
C LYS A 236 -6.19 20.14 3.85
N ARG A 237 -7.10 21.09 3.63
CA ARG A 237 -8.16 21.46 4.59
C ARG A 237 -9.10 20.29 4.89
N GLN A 238 -9.48 19.54 3.86
CA GLN A 238 -10.39 18.41 3.96
C GLN A 238 -9.69 17.10 4.37
N ARG A 239 -8.36 17.11 4.49
CA ARG A 239 -7.53 15.94 4.81
C ARG A 239 -7.77 14.78 3.83
N ARG A 240 -7.84 15.10 2.54
CA ARG A 240 -8.00 14.15 1.44
C ARG A 240 -6.63 13.74 0.92
N SER A 241 -6.51 12.47 0.50
CA SER A 241 -5.30 11.93 -0.14
C SER A 241 -4.72 12.91 -1.16
N PRO A 242 -3.42 13.22 -1.08
CA PRO A 242 -2.39 12.62 -0.22
C PRO A 242 -2.24 13.23 1.18
N TYR A 243 -3.08 14.20 1.54
CA TYR A 243 -3.03 14.85 2.85
C TYR A 243 -3.85 14.07 3.88
N GLY A 244 -3.53 14.28 5.16
CA GLY A 244 -4.21 13.63 6.28
C GLY A 244 -3.26 12.74 7.07
N ILE A 245 -3.80 11.66 7.63
CA ILE A 245 -3.01 10.68 8.39
C ILE A 245 -2.35 9.75 7.38
N GLY A 246 -1.05 9.91 7.21
CA GLY A 246 -0.18 9.04 6.43
C GLY A 246 0.29 7.82 7.22
N VAL A 247 1.35 7.18 6.73
CA VAL A 247 2.05 6.11 7.44
C VAL A 247 3.53 6.16 7.04
N ALA A 248 4.42 6.04 8.02
CA ALA A 248 5.80 5.68 7.79
C ALA A 248 5.96 4.16 7.91
N TRP A 249 6.79 3.54 7.06
CA TRP A 249 6.97 2.09 7.06
C TRP A 249 8.40 1.63 6.78
N ARG A 250 8.69 0.38 7.17
CA ARG A 250 9.77 -0.47 6.68
C ARG A 250 9.17 -1.68 6.00
N ILE A 251 9.88 -2.27 5.04
CA ILE A 251 9.43 -3.56 4.49
C ILE A 251 9.77 -4.63 5.52
N SER A 252 8.77 -5.42 5.91
CA SER A 252 8.97 -6.57 6.79
C SER A 252 9.72 -7.66 6.04
N ILE A 253 11.03 -7.75 6.28
CA ILE A 253 11.85 -8.88 5.86
C ILE A 253 12.55 -9.48 7.09
N PRO A 254 12.57 -10.81 7.27
CA PRO A 254 13.17 -11.47 8.43
C PRO A 254 14.70 -11.53 8.34
N TYR A 255 15.29 -10.98 7.29
CA TYR A 255 16.71 -11.07 7.03
C TYR A 255 17.51 -10.08 7.87
N MET A 256 18.82 -10.33 7.88
CA MET A 256 19.83 -9.55 8.61
C MET A 256 19.66 -8.03 8.40
N PRO A 257 19.93 -7.22 9.43
CA PRO A 257 19.86 -5.76 9.30
C PRO A 257 20.84 -5.28 8.23
N CYS A 258 20.52 -4.14 7.61
CA CYS A 258 21.52 -3.47 6.78
C CYS A 258 22.67 -2.94 7.66
N ASP A 259 23.85 -2.77 7.09
CA ASP A 259 25.02 -2.23 7.78
C ASP A 259 25.04 -0.70 7.94
N GLY A 260 23.97 -0.03 7.52
CA GLY A 260 23.77 1.41 7.57
C GLY A 260 22.91 1.87 8.76
N PRO A 261 22.50 3.16 8.77
CA PRO A 261 21.76 3.74 9.89
C PRO A 261 20.28 3.32 9.96
N CYS A 262 19.75 2.59 8.98
CA CYS A 262 18.30 2.37 8.84
C CYS A 262 17.64 1.57 9.98
N THR A 263 18.40 0.75 10.71
CA THR A 263 17.86 -0.03 11.84
C THR A 263 17.96 0.74 13.16
N LEU A 264 19.11 1.36 13.44
CA LEU A 264 19.43 1.96 14.75
C LEU A 264 19.26 3.49 14.82
N TYR A 265 19.39 4.17 13.68
CA TYR A 265 19.44 5.64 13.58
C TYR A 265 18.55 6.14 12.45
N ASP A 266 17.41 5.47 12.23
CA ASP A 266 16.46 5.95 11.25
C ASP A 266 15.75 7.19 11.80
N PRO A 267 15.79 8.33 11.07
CA PRO A 267 15.15 9.55 11.52
C PRO A 267 13.61 9.48 11.50
N LEU A 268 13.01 8.50 10.83
CA LEU A 268 11.55 8.39 10.66
C LEU A 268 10.91 7.38 11.60
N LEU A 269 11.55 6.23 11.81
CA LEU A 269 10.97 5.13 12.57
C LEU A 269 11.94 4.66 13.67
N PRO A 270 11.47 4.54 14.94
CA PRO A 270 12.27 3.94 16.00
C PRO A 270 12.74 2.52 15.65
N GLU A 271 13.76 2.01 16.34
CA GLU A 271 14.21 0.63 16.19
C GLU A 271 13.03 -0.36 16.36
N GLU A 272 13.03 -1.44 15.58
CA GLU A 272 12.00 -2.50 15.55
C GLU A 272 10.58 -2.08 15.11
N VAL A 273 10.28 -0.78 14.96
CA VAL A 273 8.97 -0.32 14.47
C VAL A 273 8.86 -0.53 12.96
N LEU A 274 7.90 -1.35 12.54
CA LEU A 274 7.64 -1.60 11.11
C LEU A 274 6.77 -0.54 10.48
N THR A 275 5.68 -0.12 11.14
CA THR A 275 4.85 0.99 10.66
C THR A 275 4.46 1.93 11.79
N LEU A 276 4.26 3.20 11.44
CA LEU A 276 3.82 4.24 12.34
C LEU A 276 2.87 5.20 11.61
N PRO A 277 1.57 5.24 11.96
CA PRO A 277 0.67 6.27 11.49
C PRO A 277 1.18 7.66 11.91
N ALA A 278 1.27 8.59 10.95
CA ALA A 278 1.82 9.91 11.19
C ALA A 278 1.14 10.96 10.32
N VAL A 279 1.13 12.23 10.76
CA VAL A 279 0.69 13.37 9.95
C VAL A 279 1.91 14.08 9.42
N PHE A 280 2.08 14.11 8.10
CA PHE A 280 3.21 14.77 7.45
C PHE A 280 2.83 16.22 7.10
N ILE A 281 3.61 17.20 7.58
CA ILE A 281 3.34 18.62 7.40
C ILE A 281 4.49 19.22 6.57
N ASP A 282 4.23 19.45 5.29
CA ASP A 282 5.16 20.04 4.31
C ASP A 282 6.40 19.15 4.03
N GLN A 283 7.59 19.72 3.77
CA GLN A 283 8.85 18.94 3.63
C GLN A 283 9.44 18.50 4.98
N GLY A 284 8.80 18.88 6.09
CA GLY A 284 9.15 18.45 7.43
C GLY A 284 8.29 17.28 7.89
N VAL A 285 8.83 16.46 8.78
CA VAL A 285 8.05 15.42 9.45
C VAL A 285 7.74 15.89 10.87
N GLU A 286 6.52 16.38 11.10
CA GLU A 286 5.99 16.47 12.46
C GLU A 286 5.42 15.11 12.86
N LEU A 287 6.28 14.26 13.46
CA LEU A 287 5.81 13.01 14.07
C LEU A 287 4.94 13.33 15.28
N ARG A 288 3.63 13.47 15.06
CA ARG A 288 2.64 13.41 16.15
C ARG A 288 2.31 11.95 16.41
N ILE A 289 3.13 11.33 17.25
CA ILE A 289 2.93 9.95 17.70
C ILE A 289 1.63 9.93 18.52
N ALA A 290 0.57 9.39 17.94
CA ALA A 290 -0.54 8.89 18.73
C ALA A 290 -0.12 7.51 19.26
N HIS A 291 0.48 7.48 20.46
CA HIS A 291 0.79 6.21 21.11
C HIS A 291 -0.52 5.45 21.33
N VAL A 292 -0.69 4.34 20.63
CA VAL A 292 -1.70 3.33 20.95
C VAL A 292 -0.95 2.28 21.75
N GLU A 293 -1.08 2.31 23.08
CA GLU A 293 -0.60 1.23 23.93
C GLU A 293 -1.42 -0.02 23.61
N TYR A 294 -0.80 -0.99 22.93
CA TYR A 294 -1.33 -2.34 22.86
C TYR A 294 -0.91 -3.06 24.14
N SER A 295 -1.79 -3.06 25.14
CA SER A 295 -1.69 -4.00 26.26
C SER A 295 -1.92 -5.41 25.70
N MET A 296 -0.85 -6.18 25.56
CA MET A 296 -0.91 -7.64 25.33
C MET A 296 -1.32 -8.35 26.62
#